data_AF-A0A372JNB5-F1
#
_entry.id   AF-A0A372JNB5-F1
#
_cell.length_a   1.000
_cell.length_b   1.000
_cell.length_c   1.000
_cell.angle_alpha   90.00
_cell.angle_beta   90.00
_cell.angle_gamma   90.00
#
_symmetry.space_group_name_H-M   'P 1'
#
loop_
_entity.id
_entity.type
_entity.pdbx_description
1 polymer ?
#
loop_
_entity_poly.entity_id
_entity_poly.type
_entity_poly.pdbx_seq_one_letter_code
_entity_poly.pdbx_strand_id
1 'polypeptide(L)'
;MPDTNWTQVNLTFPGNSARERELKAVAHLRRILPDAEADGLIAAWFFTRKGHWRIRYLPAADASTGPPVHRLLTQGVEATSDIYEPETHAFGGTTSMAIAHQLFHADSRHLLTYLSSSTDNRRELSIVLSTAFMRAAGLEFGEQGDVWARIADQRAPLRTDRPPASTWATFTGNVRELLLGNLRGDDLTTTWVQAFQRAGEQLRHLREQGHLTRGIRAVAAEHAIFHWNRIGILGPTQAVLARAAADAVFGERPRVSEQ
;
A
#
# COMPACT_ATOMS: atom_id res chain seq x y z
N MET A 1 25.92 -5.80 6.28
CA MET A 1 24.60 -5.60 5.63
C MET A 1 24.79 -4.46 4.64
N PRO A 2 24.14 -4.39 3.47
CA PRO A 2 24.18 -3.15 2.73
C PRO A 2 23.36 -2.14 3.52
N ASP A 3 24.04 -1.19 4.16
CA ASP A 3 23.42 -0.07 4.86
C ASP A 3 22.52 0.64 3.87
N THR A 4 21.22 0.58 4.11
CA THR A 4 20.31 1.41 3.34
C THR A 4 20.49 2.84 3.81
N ASN A 5 20.92 3.75 2.92
CA ASN A 5 21.00 5.20 3.16
C ASN A 5 19.64 5.86 3.50
N TRP A 6 18.60 5.07 3.69
CA TRP A 6 17.27 5.48 4.07
C TRP A 6 17.24 5.86 5.55
N THR A 7 16.65 7.00 5.83
CA THR A 7 16.44 7.53 7.19
C THR A 7 14.97 7.42 7.56
N GLN A 8 14.67 7.22 8.85
CA GLN A 8 13.30 7.22 9.38
C GLN A 8 13.11 8.28 10.46
N VAL A 9 11.94 8.92 10.42
CA VAL A 9 11.41 9.73 11.52
C VAL A 9 9.94 9.36 11.78
N ASN A 10 9.58 9.23 13.05
CA ASN A 10 8.23 8.90 13.46
C ASN A 10 7.55 10.18 13.96
N LEU A 11 6.42 10.55 13.33
CA LEU A 11 5.67 11.76 13.63
C LEU A 11 4.33 11.42 14.28
N THR A 12 4.00 12.14 15.36
CA THR A 12 2.71 12.08 16.04
C THR A 12 1.97 13.40 15.84
N PHE A 13 0.78 13.31 15.24
CA PHE A 13 -0.06 14.49 14.97
C PHE A 13 -1.17 14.59 16.01
N PRO A 14 -1.37 15.76 16.65
CA PRO A 14 -2.41 15.95 17.66
C PRO A 14 -3.79 16.06 17.01
N GLY A 15 -4.83 15.55 17.67
CA GLY A 15 -6.20 15.72 17.21
C GLY A 15 -7.19 14.83 17.95
N ASN A 16 -8.43 15.31 18.03
CA ASN A 16 -9.51 14.69 18.80
C ASN A 16 -10.14 13.50 18.06
N SER A 17 -9.91 13.39 16.74
CA SER A 17 -10.36 12.25 15.93
C SER A 17 -9.27 11.72 15.01
N ALA A 18 -9.42 10.48 14.54
CA ALA A 18 -8.50 9.90 13.55
C ALA A 18 -8.47 10.69 12.23
N ARG A 19 -9.63 11.24 11.82
CA ARG A 19 -9.73 12.07 10.62
C ARG A 19 -9.01 13.40 10.78
N GLU A 20 -9.14 14.06 11.93
CA GLU A 20 -8.43 15.31 12.21
C GLU A 20 -6.91 15.10 12.20
N ARG A 21 -6.43 14.04 12.85
CA ARG A 21 -5.00 13.68 12.84
C ARG A 21 -4.50 13.38 11.42
N GLU A 22 -5.29 12.68 10.61
CA GLU A 22 -4.96 12.41 9.21
C GLU A 22 -4.90 13.68 8.37
N LEU A 23 -5.87 14.59 8.50
CA LEU A 23 -5.87 15.86 7.76
C LEU A 23 -4.64 16.71 8.10
N LYS A 24 -4.29 16.82 9.39
CA LYS A 24 -3.08 17.52 9.83
C LYS A 24 -1.80 16.85 9.31
N ALA A 25 -1.72 15.52 9.37
CA ALA A 25 -0.59 14.76 8.84
C ALA A 25 -0.41 15.01 7.34
N VAL A 26 -1.48 14.86 6.56
CA VAL A 26 -1.47 15.04 5.11
C VAL A 26 -1.10 16.49 4.76
N ALA A 27 -1.68 17.49 5.43
CA ALA A 27 -1.36 18.90 5.20
C ALA A 27 0.12 19.21 5.49
N HIS A 28 0.66 18.68 6.59
CA HIS A 28 2.07 18.86 6.96
C HIS A 28 3.01 18.22 5.94
N LEU A 29 2.77 16.96 5.59
CA LEU A 29 3.63 16.21 4.67
C LEU A 29 3.58 16.75 3.23
N ARG A 30 2.40 17.19 2.76
CA ARG A 30 2.22 17.81 1.43
C ARG A 30 3.03 19.07 1.23
N ARG A 31 3.24 19.85 2.29
CA ARG A 31 4.01 21.10 2.25
C ARG A 31 5.52 20.86 2.20
N ILE A 32 6.00 19.67 2.56
CA ILE A 32 7.42 19.42 2.80
C ILE A 32 7.99 18.44 1.77
N LEU A 33 7.37 17.27 1.61
CA LEU A 33 8.01 16.17 0.89
C LEU A 33 8.13 16.40 -0.62
N PRO A 34 7.10 16.90 -1.33
CA PRO A 34 7.23 17.21 -2.75
C PRO A 34 8.26 18.30 -3.04
N ASP A 35 8.29 19.36 -2.23
CA ASP A 35 9.22 20.48 -2.39
C ASP A 35 10.65 20.05 -2.07
N ALA A 36 10.86 19.30 -0.97
CA ALA A 36 12.18 18.75 -0.63
C ALA A 36 12.73 17.80 -1.70
N GLU A 37 11.87 17.05 -2.38
CA GLU A 37 12.27 16.23 -3.53
C GLU A 37 12.62 17.08 -4.76
N ALA A 38 11.79 18.09 -5.07
CA ALA A 38 12.02 19.01 -6.18
C ALA A 38 13.30 19.85 -6.01
N ASP A 39 13.61 20.24 -4.78
CA ASP A 39 14.80 20.99 -4.39
C ASP A 39 16.06 20.11 -4.29
N GLY A 40 15.94 18.79 -4.54
CA GLY A 40 17.07 17.86 -4.50
C GLY A 40 17.60 17.58 -3.09
N LEU A 41 16.80 17.78 -2.03
CA LEU A 41 17.21 17.44 -0.67
C LEU A 41 17.03 15.95 -0.37
N ILE A 42 16.06 15.31 -1.01
CA ILE A 42 15.77 13.87 -0.93
C ILE A 42 15.56 13.30 -2.33
N ALA A 43 16.03 12.08 -2.54
CA ALA A 43 15.86 11.36 -3.80
C ALA A 43 14.57 10.53 -3.84
N ALA A 44 14.08 10.09 -2.68
CA ALA A 44 12.85 9.31 -2.56
C ALA A 44 12.30 9.40 -1.14
N TRP A 45 11.00 9.16 -1.00
CA TRP A 45 10.32 9.14 0.30
C TRP A 45 9.04 8.33 0.25
N PHE A 46 8.66 7.77 1.38
CA PHE A 46 7.34 7.17 1.58
C PHE A 46 6.95 7.25 3.04
N PHE A 47 5.66 7.11 3.33
CA PHE A 47 5.18 7.01 4.70
C PHE A 47 4.50 5.67 4.97
N THR A 48 4.33 5.31 6.23
CA THR A 48 3.50 4.18 6.69
C THR A 48 2.75 4.57 7.95
N ARG A 49 1.52 4.07 8.12
CA ARG A 49 0.69 4.35 9.29
C ARG A 49 0.56 3.09 10.14
N LYS A 50 1.18 3.11 11.33
CA LYS A 50 1.09 2.04 12.34
C LYS A 50 1.11 2.68 13.74
N GLY A 51 0.02 3.37 14.10
CA GLY A 51 -0.01 4.26 15.25
C GLY A 51 0.52 5.65 14.88
N HIS A 52 1.82 5.87 15.06
CA HIS A 52 2.53 7.04 14.52
C HIS A 52 2.72 6.94 12.99
N TRP A 53 2.95 8.09 12.35
CA TRP A 53 3.31 8.17 10.94
C TRP A 53 4.82 7.99 10.80
N ARG A 54 5.25 6.87 10.22
CA ARG A 54 6.66 6.60 9.95
C ARG A 54 7.00 7.18 8.59
N ILE A 55 7.83 8.21 8.56
CA ILE A 55 8.32 8.84 7.33
C ILE A 55 9.71 8.28 7.06
N ARG A 56 9.86 7.61 5.93
CA ARG A 56 11.13 7.06 5.47
C ARG A 56 11.55 7.86 4.24
N TYR A 57 12.78 8.36 4.22
CA TYR A 57 13.30 9.16 3.11
C TYR A 57 14.76 8.84 2.84
N LEU A 58 15.14 8.95 1.58
CA LEU A 58 16.49 8.78 1.09
C LEU A 58 17.09 10.17 0.84
N PRO A 59 18.05 10.64 1.65
CA PRO A 59 18.74 11.90 1.39
C PRO A 59 19.41 11.89 0.02
N ALA A 60 19.44 13.03 -0.67
CA ALA A 60 20.25 13.18 -1.87
C ALA A 60 21.75 13.17 -1.51
N ALA A 61 22.59 12.68 -2.43
CA ALA A 61 24.02 12.53 -2.20
C ALA A 61 24.76 13.87 -1.97
N ASP A 62 24.16 14.97 -2.41
CA ASP A 62 24.72 16.32 -2.50
C ASP A 62 23.95 17.37 -1.68
N ALA A 63 23.10 16.94 -0.72
CA ALA A 63 22.17 17.75 0.08
C ALA A 63 22.82 18.76 1.06
N SER A 64 23.82 19.51 0.61
CA SER A 64 24.75 20.32 1.39
C SER A 64 24.28 21.76 1.68
N THR A 65 23.17 22.23 1.08
CA THR A 65 22.79 23.66 1.08
C THR A 65 21.45 24.01 1.73
N GLY A 66 20.60 23.03 2.07
CA GLY A 66 19.27 23.26 2.69
C GLY A 66 19.20 22.92 4.18
N PRO A 67 18.19 23.43 4.94
CA PRO A 67 17.92 22.91 6.27
C PRO A 67 17.63 21.41 6.16
N PRO A 68 18.21 20.56 7.03
CA PRO A 68 18.03 19.11 6.92
C PRO A 68 16.55 18.77 6.86
N VAL A 69 16.12 17.94 5.91
CA VAL A 69 14.70 17.52 5.76
C VAL A 69 14.12 16.99 7.06
N HIS A 70 14.95 16.36 7.89
CA HIS A 70 14.60 16.03 9.27
C HIS A 70 14.02 17.21 10.05
N ARG A 71 14.71 18.36 10.07
CA ARG A 71 14.26 19.57 10.78
C ARG A 71 12.94 20.09 10.22
N LEU A 72 12.76 20.07 8.90
CA LEU A 72 11.50 20.48 8.27
C LEU A 72 10.34 19.58 8.69
N LEU A 73 10.57 18.27 8.71
CA LEU A 73 9.57 17.26 9.09
C LEU A 73 9.18 17.34 10.58
N THR A 74 10.13 17.63 11.47
CA THR A 74 9.88 17.66 12.92
C THR A 74 9.45 19.03 13.45
N GLN A 75 9.41 20.06 12.59
CA GLN A 75 9.06 21.41 13.03
C GLN A 75 7.59 21.48 13.48
N GLY A 76 7.38 21.77 14.77
CA GLY A 76 6.04 21.94 15.35
C GLY A 76 5.24 20.64 15.49
N VAL A 77 5.89 19.48 15.36
CA VAL A 77 5.27 18.15 15.45
C VAL A 77 6.08 17.29 16.41
N GLU A 78 5.41 16.52 17.27
CA GLU A 78 6.08 15.56 18.12
C GLU A 78 6.77 14.49 17.27
N ALA A 79 8.07 14.29 17.49
CA ALA A 79 8.90 13.45 16.67
C ALA A 79 9.84 12.57 17.48
N THR A 80 10.04 11.34 17.01
CA THR A 80 11.10 10.43 17.49
C THR A 80 11.87 9.88 16.31
N SER A 81 13.17 9.65 16.51
CA SER A 81 14.05 9.04 15.52
C SER A 81 14.14 7.54 15.75
N ASP A 82 14.36 6.78 14.69
CA ASP A 82 14.47 5.33 14.73
C ASP A 82 15.35 4.84 13.56
N ILE A 83 15.94 3.66 13.69
CA ILE A 83 16.75 3.05 12.63
C ILE A 83 15.79 2.41 11.63
N TYR A 84 15.98 2.70 10.34
CA TYR A 84 15.19 2.02 9.32
C TYR A 84 15.78 0.66 8.98
N GLU A 85 15.04 -0.39 9.33
CA GLU A 85 15.32 -1.75 8.89
C GLU A 85 14.34 -2.14 7.77
N PRO A 86 14.81 -2.26 6.51
CA PRO A 86 13.96 -2.70 5.42
C PRO A 86 13.54 -4.16 5.61
N GLU A 87 12.26 -4.44 5.35
CA GLU A 87 11.67 -5.77 5.45
C GLU A 87 12.09 -6.70 4.28
N THR A 88 13.39 -6.71 3.96
CA THR A 88 14.01 -7.32 2.77
C THR A 88 13.64 -8.79 2.60
N HIS A 89 13.65 -9.55 3.70
CA HIS A 89 13.23 -10.95 3.65
C HIS A 89 11.75 -11.06 3.25
N ALA A 90 10.88 -10.28 3.87
CA ALA A 90 9.44 -10.32 3.60
C ALA A 90 9.11 -9.98 2.15
N PHE A 91 9.82 -9.00 1.59
CA PHE A 91 9.68 -8.59 0.20
C PHE A 91 10.44 -9.46 -0.81
N GLY A 92 11.12 -10.52 -0.40
CA GLY A 92 11.72 -11.49 -1.34
C GLY A 92 13.08 -11.09 -1.89
N GLY A 93 13.89 -10.37 -1.11
CA GLY A 93 15.30 -10.07 -1.40
C GLY A 93 15.55 -8.60 -1.69
N THR A 94 16.83 -8.20 -1.74
CA THR A 94 17.24 -6.80 -1.85
C THR A 94 16.74 -6.12 -3.12
N THR A 95 16.81 -6.79 -4.27
CA THR A 95 16.32 -6.25 -5.54
C THR A 95 14.80 -6.05 -5.54
N SER A 96 14.07 -6.99 -4.95
CA SER A 96 12.61 -6.88 -4.78
C SER A 96 12.23 -5.77 -3.79
N MET A 97 13.01 -5.60 -2.71
CA MET A 97 12.84 -4.50 -1.77
C MET A 97 13.06 -3.13 -2.43
N ALA A 98 14.00 -3.01 -3.36
CA ALA A 98 14.20 -1.77 -4.13
C ALA A 98 12.98 -1.46 -5.02
N ILE A 99 12.36 -2.46 -5.66
CA ILE A 99 11.09 -2.31 -6.38
C ILE A 99 9.98 -1.85 -5.42
N ALA A 100 9.92 -2.44 -4.21
CA ALA A 100 8.98 -2.02 -3.19
C ALA A 100 9.18 -0.55 -2.80
N HIS A 101 10.41 -0.09 -2.57
CA HIS A 101 10.69 1.32 -2.30
C HIS A 101 10.25 2.25 -3.43
N GLN A 102 10.52 1.90 -4.69
CA GLN A 102 10.09 2.67 -5.86
C GLN A 102 8.56 2.79 -5.92
N LEU A 103 7.86 1.65 -5.80
CA LEU A 103 6.40 1.63 -5.74
C LEU A 103 5.90 2.45 -4.55
N PHE A 104 6.56 2.33 -3.40
CA PHE A 104 6.12 2.99 -2.19
C PHE A 104 6.23 4.49 -2.26
N HIS A 105 7.26 4.98 -2.93
CA HIS A 105 7.43 6.38 -3.21
C HIS A 105 6.35 6.90 -4.16
N ALA A 106 6.15 6.24 -5.30
CA ALA A 106 5.11 6.61 -6.26
C ALA A 106 3.70 6.59 -5.63
N ASP A 107 3.36 5.52 -4.91
CA ASP A 107 2.10 5.38 -4.17
C ASP A 107 1.91 6.51 -3.16
N SER A 108 2.96 6.88 -2.41
CA SER A 108 2.89 7.94 -1.40
C SER A 108 2.62 9.33 -2.01
N ARG A 109 3.17 9.62 -3.19
CA ARG A 109 2.87 10.86 -3.94
C ARG A 109 1.38 10.97 -4.29
N HIS A 110 0.79 9.89 -4.81
CA HIS A 110 -0.65 9.87 -5.11
C HIS A 110 -1.50 9.92 -3.84
N LEU A 111 -1.10 9.17 -2.80
CA LEU A 111 -1.82 9.12 -1.53
C LEU A 111 -1.93 10.48 -0.84
N LEU A 112 -0.90 11.33 -0.89
CA LEU A 112 -1.00 12.67 -0.31
C LEU A 112 -2.10 13.51 -0.99
N THR A 113 -2.32 13.37 -2.30
CA THR A 113 -3.40 14.05 -3.03
C THR A 113 -4.75 13.40 -2.78
N TYR A 114 -4.79 12.08 -2.86
CA TYR A 114 -5.98 11.31 -2.59
C TYR A 114 -6.54 11.55 -1.17
N LEU A 115 -5.70 11.48 -0.14
CA LEU A 115 -6.12 11.62 1.26
C LEU A 115 -6.52 13.06 1.64
N SER A 116 -6.06 14.07 0.87
CA SER A 116 -6.52 15.46 1.02
C SER A 116 -7.91 15.72 0.43
N SER A 117 -8.41 14.82 -0.42
CA SER A 117 -9.74 14.92 -1.00
C SER A 117 -10.85 14.44 -0.04
N SER A 118 -12.10 14.71 -0.40
CA SER A 118 -13.30 14.20 0.29
C SER A 118 -13.74 12.81 -0.20
N THR A 119 -12.93 12.14 -1.03
CA THR A 119 -13.29 10.82 -1.58
C THR A 119 -13.26 9.73 -0.50
N ASP A 120 -14.26 8.84 -0.53
CA ASP A 120 -14.41 7.72 0.40
C ASP A 120 -14.53 6.38 -0.32
N ASN A 121 -13.60 6.13 -1.25
CA ASN A 121 -13.53 4.90 -2.06
C ASN A 121 -12.22 4.11 -1.82
N ARG A 122 -11.66 4.20 -0.61
CA ARG A 122 -10.35 3.61 -0.26
C ARG A 122 -10.30 2.12 -0.53
N ARG A 123 -11.41 1.43 -0.23
CA ARG A 123 -11.50 -0.02 -0.30
C ARG A 123 -11.47 -0.46 -1.75
N GLU A 124 -12.34 0.12 -2.55
CA GLU A 124 -12.50 -0.11 -3.99
C GLU A 124 -11.20 0.17 -4.73
N LEU A 125 -10.64 1.36 -4.51
CA LEU A 125 -9.37 1.77 -5.12
C LEU A 125 -8.23 0.82 -4.75
N SER A 126 -8.13 0.42 -3.48
CA SER A 126 -7.06 -0.48 -3.04
C SER A 126 -7.16 -1.88 -3.63
N ILE A 127 -8.37 -2.41 -3.81
CA ILE A 127 -8.61 -3.70 -4.47
C ILE A 127 -8.19 -3.60 -5.94
N VAL A 128 -8.58 -2.52 -6.61
CA VAL A 128 -8.24 -2.25 -8.00
C VAL A 128 -6.73 -2.16 -8.21
N LEU A 129 -6.02 -1.35 -7.41
CA LEU A 129 -4.56 -1.18 -7.51
C LEU A 129 -3.81 -2.49 -7.24
N SER A 130 -4.21 -3.20 -6.18
CA SER A 130 -3.59 -4.48 -5.81
C SER A 130 -3.83 -5.54 -6.89
N THR A 131 -5.03 -5.58 -7.47
CA THR A 131 -5.37 -6.50 -8.57
C THR A 131 -4.57 -6.18 -9.83
N ALA A 132 -4.43 -4.90 -10.20
CA ALA A 132 -3.60 -4.48 -11.32
C ALA A 132 -2.13 -4.90 -11.14
N PHE A 133 -1.58 -4.70 -9.95
CA PHE A 133 -0.25 -5.18 -9.59
C PHE A 133 -0.11 -6.70 -9.71
N MET A 134 -1.06 -7.48 -9.18
CA MET A 134 -1.00 -8.94 -9.25
C MET A 134 -1.12 -9.48 -10.68
N ARG A 135 -1.98 -8.87 -11.51
CA ARG A 135 -2.09 -9.21 -12.94
C ARG A 135 -0.78 -8.92 -13.66
N ALA A 136 -0.19 -7.76 -13.43
CA ALA A 136 1.10 -7.38 -14.01
C ALA A 136 2.26 -8.27 -13.53
N ALA A 137 2.17 -8.77 -12.29
CA ALA A 137 3.06 -9.79 -11.74
C ALA A 137 2.89 -11.19 -12.39
N GLY A 138 1.97 -11.34 -13.34
CA GLY A 138 1.69 -12.60 -14.03
C GLY A 138 1.07 -13.64 -13.12
N LEU A 139 0.17 -13.22 -12.23
CA LEU A 139 -0.65 -14.11 -11.40
C LEU A 139 -2.01 -14.35 -12.05
N GLU A 140 -2.34 -15.62 -12.26
CA GLU A 140 -3.66 -16.04 -12.72
C GLU A 140 -4.74 -15.76 -11.67
N PHE A 141 -6.02 -15.73 -12.07
CA PHE A 141 -7.11 -15.35 -11.16
C PHE A 141 -7.17 -16.21 -9.88
N GLY A 142 -6.92 -17.53 -9.99
CA GLY A 142 -6.81 -18.42 -8.83
C GLY A 142 -5.61 -18.10 -7.93
N GLU A 143 -4.47 -17.71 -8.52
CA GLU A 143 -3.28 -17.30 -7.76
C GLU A 143 -3.49 -15.97 -7.05
N GLN A 144 -4.24 -15.04 -7.66
CA GLN A 144 -4.71 -13.82 -7.00
C GLN A 144 -5.58 -14.16 -5.80
N GLY A 145 -6.49 -15.14 -5.93
CA GLY A 145 -7.25 -15.68 -4.81
C GLY A 145 -6.37 -16.18 -3.66
N ASP A 146 -5.28 -16.89 -3.97
CA ASP A 146 -4.34 -17.36 -2.95
C ASP A 146 -3.60 -16.21 -2.25
N VAL A 147 -3.28 -15.12 -2.95
CA VAL A 147 -2.74 -13.90 -2.31
C VAL A 147 -3.75 -13.34 -1.31
N TRP A 148 -5.03 -13.22 -1.70
CA TRP A 148 -6.08 -12.74 -0.81
C TRP A 148 -6.30 -13.66 0.40
N ALA A 149 -6.25 -14.98 0.20
CA ALA A 149 -6.36 -15.96 1.28
C ALA A 149 -5.20 -15.81 2.29
N ARG A 150 -3.95 -15.65 1.84
CA ARG A 150 -2.81 -15.40 2.73
C ARG A 150 -2.98 -14.13 3.56
N ILE A 151 -3.46 -13.05 2.95
CA ILE A 151 -3.74 -11.80 3.67
C ILE A 151 -4.86 -12.05 4.71
N ALA A 152 -5.91 -12.77 4.33
CA ALA A 152 -7.02 -13.09 5.23
C ALA A 152 -6.53 -13.89 6.45
N ASP A 153 -5.66 -14.88 6.26
CA ASP A 153 -5.06 -15.68 7.33
C ASP A 153 -4.17 -14.84 8.24
N GLN A 154 -3.30 -14.00 7.66
CA GLN A 154 -2.44 -13.09 8.42
C GLN A 154 -3.25 -12.06 9.25
N ARG A 155 -4.48 -11.74 8.82
CA ARG A 155 -5.38 -10.80 9.49
C ARG A 155 -6.49 -11.47 10.30
N ALA A 156 -6.55 -12.81 10.33
CA ALA A 156 -7.60 -13.56 11.02
C ALA A 156 -7.77 -13.18 12.51
N PRO A 157 -6.69 -12.91 13.28
CA PRO A 157 -6.84 -12.47 14.68
C PRO A 157 -7.56 -11.13 14.86
N LEU A 158 -7.66 -10.30 13.82
CA LEU A 158 -8.30 -8.98 13.85
C LEU A 158 -9.76 -9.02 13.35
N ARG A 159 -10.25 -10.20 12.97
CA ARG A 159 -11.56 -10.37 12.35
C ARG A 159 -12.66 -10.12 13.37
N THR A 160 -13.70 -9.37 12.96
CA THR A 160 -14.94 -9.21 13.72
C THR A 160 -15.96 -10.30 13.34
N ASP A 161 -17.13 -10.27 13.98
CA ASP A 161 -18.21 -11.20 13.66
C ASP A 161 -18.58 -11.19 12.17
N ARG A 162 -18.95 -12.38 11.68
CA ARG A 162 -19.33 -12.56 10.27
C ARG A 162 -20.71 -11.94 10.05
N PRO A 163 -20.88 -11.08 9.02
CA PRO A 163 -22.21 -10.59 8.67
C PRO A 163 -23.13 -11.74 8.24
N PRO A 164 -24.46 -11.51 8.21
CA PRO A 164 -25.43 -12.49 7.69
C PRO A 164 -25.05 -13.00 6.30
N ALA A 165 -25.38 -14.26 6.01
CA ALA A 165 -24.96 -14.93 4.78
C ALA A 165 -25.39 -14.19 3.50
N SER A 166 -26.60 -13.62 3.47
CA SER A 166 -27.10 -12.83 2.34
C SER A 166 -26.29 -11.54 2.13
N THR A 167 -26.02 -10.78 3.21
CA THR A 167 -25.16 -9.59 3.17
C THR A 167 -23.75 -9.94 2.68
N TRP A 168 -23.21 -11.08 3.13
CA TRP A 168 -21.90 -11.56 2.69
C TRP A 168 -21.87 -11.92 1.21
N ALA A 169 -22.93 -12.59 0.71
CA ALA A 169 -23.04 -12.95 -0.70
C ALA A 169 -23.08 -11.71 -1.61
N THR A 170 -23.87 -10.68 -1.26
CA THR A 170 -23.88 -9.41 -2.01
C THR A 170 -22.51 -8.72 -1.97
N PHE A 171 -21.89 -8.66 -0.78
CA PHE A 171 -20.60 -8.00 -0.62
C PHE A 171 -19.48 -8.70 -1.43
N THR A 172 -19.42 -10.02 -1.39
CA THR A 172 -18.46 -10.81 -2.19
C THR A 172 -18.73 -10.70 -3.69
N GLY A 173 -19.99 -10.59 -4.11
CA GLY A 173 -20.36 -10.26 -5.50
C GLY A 173 -19.76 -8.94 -5.98
N ASN A 174 -19.94 -7.87 -5.21
CA ASN A 174 -19.37 -6.54 -5.54
C ASN A 174 -17.83 -6.58 -5.56
N VAL A 175 -17.20 -7.28 -4.62
CA VAL A 175 -15.74 -7.46 -4.63
C VAL A 175 -15.30 -8.22 -5.87
N ARG A 176 -16.04 -9.25 -6.29
CA ARG A 176 -15.75 -10.00 -7.53
C ARG A 176 -15.79 -9.10 -8.76
N GLU A 177 -16.75 -8.18 -8.84
CA GLU A 177 -16.81 -7.21 -9.95
C GLU A 177 -15.55 -6.33 -9.99
N LEU A 178 -15.04 -5.88 -8.84
CA LEU A 178 -13.78 -5.13 -8.77
C LEU A 178 -12.57 -5.98 -9.17
N LEU A 179 -12.53 -7.25 -8.75
CA LEU A 179 -11.45 -8.17 -9.07
C LEU A 179 -11.42 -8.57 -10.56
N LEU A 180 -12.57 -8.62 -11.23
CA LEU A 180 -12.70 -8.94 -12.65
C LEU A 180 -12.68 -7.71 -13.54
N GLY A 181 -13.05 -6.56 -12.99
CA GLY A 181 -13.14 -5.29 -13.70
C GLY A 181 -11.83 -4.93 -14.39
N ASN A 182 -11.99 -4.22 -15.50
CA ASN A 182 -10.89 -3.50 -16.14
C ASN A 182 -11.06 -2.03 -15.83
N LEU A 183 -9.96 -1.37 -15.48
CA LEU A 183 -9.94 0.05 -15.22
C LEU A 183 -10.35 0.81 -16.47
N ARG A 184 -11.47 1.53 -16.40
CA ARG A 184 -11.83 2.57 -17.36
C ARG A 184 -11.33 3.88 -16.76
N GLY A 185 -10.13 4.29 -17.18
CA GLY A 185 -9.40 5.38 -16.53
C GLY A 185 -10.06 6.74 -16.74
N ASP A 186 -10.18 7.50 -15.64
CA ASP A 186 -9.91 8.93 -15.69
C ASP A 186 -8.38 9.16 -15.60
N ASP A 187 -7.93 10.36 -15.96
CA ASP A 187 -6.50 10.65 -16.12
C ASP A 187 -5.71 10.51 -14.79
N LEU A 188 -6.37 10.78 -13.65
CA LEU A 188 -5.77 10.73 -12.31
C LEU A 188 -5.52 9.29 -11.81
N THR A 189 -6.38 8.32 -12.16
CA THR A 189 -6.14 6.91 -11.80
C THR A 189 -5.11 6.24 -12.71
N THR A 190 -4.90 6.76 -13.93
CA THR A 190 -4.07 6.10 -14.93
C THR A 190 -2.60 5.98 -14.50
N THR A 191 -1.99 7.08 -14.03
CA THR A 191 -0.57 7.06 -13.60
C THR A 191 -0.32 6.28 -12.32
N TRP A 192 -1.29 6.30 -11.38
CA TRP A 192 -1.19 5.54 -10.13
C TRP A 192 -1.25 4.04 -10.42
N VAL A 193 -2.18 3.60 -11.28
CA VAL A 193 -2.29 2.21 -11.71
C VAL A 193 -1.04 1.76 -12.45
N GLN A 194 -0.48 2.60 -13.34
CA GLN A 194 0.77 2.31 -14.03
C GLN A 194 1.95 2.09 -13.06
N ALA A 195 2.01 2.80 -11.93
CA ALA A 195 3.03 2.54 -10.91
C ALA A 195 2.91 1.12 -10.32
N PHE A 196 1.69 0.68 -10.03
CA PHE A 196 1.41 -0.69 -9.55
C PHE A 196 1.70 -1.74 -10.62
N GLN A 197 1.34 -1.49 -11.88
CA GLN A 197 1.62 -2.39 -13.00
C GLN A 197 3.13 -2.56 -13.22
N ARG A 198 3.89 -1.46 -13.29
CA ARG A 198 5.34 -1.51 -13.46
C ARG A 198 6.03 -2.30 -12.36
N ALA A 199 5.63 -2.11 -11.10
CA ALA A 199 6.18 -2.87 -9.99
C ALA A 199 5.84 -4.37 -10.12
N GLY A 200 4.62 -4.71 -10.53
CA GLY A 200 4.22 -6.08 -10.82
C GLY A 200 5.07 -6.72 -11.92
N GLU A 201 5.25 -6.04 -13.06
CA GLU A 201 6.08 -6.48 -14.18
C GLU A 201 7.54 -6.72 -13.75
N GLN A 202 8.12 -5.81 -12.97
CA GLN A 202 9.48 -5.97 -12.45
C GLN A 202 9.60 -7.20 -11.54
N LEU A 203 8.62 -7.47 -10.66
CA LEU A 203 8.62 -8.67 -9.82
C LEU A 203 8.41 -9.95 -10.62
N ARG A 204 7.59 -9.91 -11.66
CA ARG A 204 7.45 -11.02 -12.61
C ARG A 204 8.80 -11.36 -13.23
N HIS A 205 9.53 -10.36 -13.70
CA HIS A 205 10.86 -10.56 -14.27
C HIS A 205 11.84 -11.17 -13.26
N LEU A 206 11.87 -10.67 -12.02
CA LEU A 206 12.70 -11.27 -10.95
C LEU A 206 12.31 -12.73 -10.65
N ARG A 207 11.02 -13.06 -10.66
CA ARG A 207 10.53 -14.42 -10.48
C ARG A 207 11.02 -15.32 -11.62
N GLU A 208 10.85 -14.89 -12.86
CA GLU A 208 11.23 -15.64 -14.07
C GLU A 208 12.75 -15.89 -14.14
N GLN A 209 13.55 -15.00 -13.56
CA GLN A 209 15.00 -15.16 -13.43
C GLN A 209 15.44 -15.96 -12.19
N GLY A 210 14.52 -16.34 -11.30
CA GLY A 210 14.85 -17.04 -10.05
C GLY A 210 15.52 -16.16 -8.99
N HIS A 211 15.37 -14.84 -9.06
CA HIS A 211 16.01 -13.89 -8.15
C HIS A 211 15.18 -13.55 -6.89
N LEU A 212 13.94 -14.03 -6.80
CA LEU A 212 13.12 -13.84 -5.60
C LEU A 212 13.49 -14.86 -4.52
N THR A 213 13.72 -14.38 -3.30
CA THR A 213 14.00 -15.25 -2.14
C THR A 213 12.73 -15.75 -1.44
N ARG A 214 11.55 -15.30 -1.88
CA ARG A 214 10.24 -15.77 -1.42
C ARG A 214 9.31 -15.94 -2.62
N GLY A 215 8.32 -16.82 -2.50
CA GLY A 215 7.31 -17.00 -3.53
C GLY A 215 6.55 -15.70 -3.83
N ILE A 216 6.32 -15.41 -5.10
CA ILE A 216 5.70 -14.16 -5.57
C ILE A 216 4.34 -13.86 -4.92
N ARG A 217 3.56 -14.90 -4.58
CA ARG A 217 2.26 -14.75 -3.89
C ARG A 217 2.41 -14.22 -2.47
N ALA A 218 3.48 -14.61 -1.76
CA ALA A 218 3.79 -14.06 -0.44
C ALA A 218 4.26 -12.61 -0.55
N VAL A 219 5.12 -12.30 -1.53
CA VAL A 219 5.61 -10.93 -1.77
C VAL A 219 4.46 -10.00 -2.14
N ALA A 220 3.55 -10.45 -3.01
CA ALA A 220 2.36 -9.69 -3.40
C ALA A 220 1.42 -9.40 -2.22
N ALA A 221 1.25 -10.35 -1.30
CA ALA A 221 0.48 -10.14 -0.08
C ALA A 221 1.06 -9.00 0.78
N GLU A 222 2.39 -8.95 0.93
CA GLU A 222 3.05 -7.88 1.67
C GLU A 222 2.86 -6.51 0.99
N HIS A 223 2.94 -6.42 -0.33
CA HIS A 223 2.67 -5.17 -1.05
C HIS A 223 1.26 -4.65 -0.81
N ALA A 224 0.25 -5.52 -0.90
CA ALA A 224 -1.15 -5.16 -0.64
C ALA A 224 -1.34 -4.67 0.81
N ILE A 225 -0.77 -5.38 1.79
CA ILE A 225 -0.82 -4.99 3.20
C ILE A 225 -0.14 -3.65 3.45
N PHE A 226 1.04 -3.42 2.86
CA PHE A 226 1.75 -2.15 3.01
C PHE A 226 0.98 -0.99 2.35
N HIS A 227 0.36 -1.20 1.19
CA HIS A 227 -0.56 -0.23 0.60
C HIS A 227 -1.75 0.08 1.53
N TRP A 228 -2.42 -0.95 2.08
CA TRP A 228 -3.52 -0.77 3.01
C TRP A 228 -3.15 0.00 4.28
N ASN A 229 -1.95 -0.24 4.82
CA ASN A 229 -1.45 0.52 5.96
C ASN A 229 -1.25 2.01 5.62
N ARG A 230 -0.95 2.35 4.36
CA ARG A 230 -0.67 3.75 3.95
C ARG A 230 -1.93 4.50 3.57
N ILE A 231 -2.83 3.87 2.82
CA ILE A 231 -4.16 4.44 2.50
C ILE A 231 -5.08 4.48 3.74
N GLY A 232 -4.74 3.76 4.81
CA GLY A 232 -5.39 3.87 6.12
C GLY A 232 -6.57 2.94 6.32
N ILE A 233 -6.57 1.78 5.66
CA ILE A 233 -7.58 0.73 5.91
C ILE A 233 -7.22 0.03 7.22
N LEU A 234 -8.16 0.01 8.16
CA LEU A 234 -7.94 -0.57 9.49
C LEU A 234 -7.84 -2.10 9.45
N GLY A 235 -7.07 -2.67 10.37
CA GLY A 235 -6.82 -4.12 10.45
C GLY A 235 -8.07 -5.02 10.35
N PRO A 236 -9.15 -4.75 11.10
CA PRO A 236 -10.40 -5.51 10.95
C PRO A 236 -11.02 -5.40 9.56
N THR A 237 -10.98 -4.22 8.94
CA THR A 237 -11.45 -4.02 7.57
C THR A 237 -10.55 -4.73 6.55
N GLN A 238 -9.23 -4.76 6.76
CA GLN A 238 -8.30 -5.54 5.95
C GLN A 238 -8.65 -7.04 6.01
N ALA A 239 -8.95 -7.57 7.21
CA ALA A 239 -9.36 -8.97 7.39
C ALA A 239 -10.63 -9.30 6.60
N VAL A 240 -11.64 -8.44 6.72
CA VAL A 240 -12.93 -8.59 6.01
C VAL A 240 -12.76 -8.49 4.49
N LEU A 241 -12.02 -7.50 4.00
CA LEU A 241 -11.79 -7.32 2.55
C LEU A 241 -11.00 -8.47 1.95
N ALA A 242 -9.92 -8.90 2.59
CA ALA A 242 -9.11 -10.02 2.11
C ALA A 242 -9.92 -11.32 2.07
N ARG A 243 -10.72 -11.57 3.11
CA ARG A 243 -11.60 -12.75 3.15
C ARG A 243 -12.67 -12.68 2.07
N ALA A 244 -13.29 -11.51 1.86
CA ALA A 244 -14.27 -11.33 0.80
C ALA A 244 -13.66 -11.51 -0.59
N ALA A 245 -12.43 -11.04 -0.81
CA ALA A 245 -11.72 -11.22 -2.07
C ALA A 245 -11.34 -12.69 -2.31
N ALA A 246 -10.90 -13.41 -1.28
CA ALA A 246 -10.64 -14.85 -1.36
C ALA A 246 -11.92 -15.64 -1.66
N ASP A 247 -13.01 -15.38 -0.92
CA ASP A 247 -14.32 -16.00 -1.15
C ASP A 247 -14.89 -15.61 -2.53
N ALA A 248 -14.62 -14.40 -3.03
CA ALA A 248 -15.03 -13.98 -4.36
C ALA A 248 -14.33 -14.79 -5.48
N VAL A 249 -13.13 -15.31 -5.22
CA VAL A 249 -12.38 -16.15 -6.17
C VAL A 249 -12.75 -17.62 -6.03
N PHE A 250 -12.80 -18.13 -4.78
CA PHE A 250 -12.93 -19.56 -4.48
C PHE A 250 -14.33 -20.02 -4.04
N GLY A 251 -15.22 -19.09 -3.69
CA GLY A 251 -16.57 -19.39 -3.20
C GLY A 251 -17.46 -20.00 -4.28
N GLU A 252 -18.39 -20.84 -3.86
CA GLU A 252 -19.42 -21.39 -4.74
C GLU A 252 -20.28 -20.25 -5.30
N ARG A 253 -20.52 -20.26 -6.62
CA ARG A 253 -21.51 -19.36 -7.21
C ARG A 253 -22.88 -19.73 -6.64
N PRO A 254 -23.70 -18.77 -6.19
CA PRO A 254 -25.11 -19.03 -5.99
C PRO A 254 -25.65 -19.63 -7.30
N ARG A 255 -26.24 -20.84 -7.22
CA ARG A 255 -26.99 -21.35 -8.35
C ARG A 255 -28.12 -20.36 -8.57
N VAL A 256 -28.11 -19.67 -9.71
CA VAL A 256 -29.27 -18.92 -10.16
C VAL A 256 -30.32 -19.99 -10.43
N SER A 257 -31.34 -20.06 -9.59
CA SER A 257 -32.53 -20.83 -9.90
C SER A 257 -33.17 -20.18 -11.12
N GLU A 258 -33.07 -20.82 -12.29
CA GLU A 258 -33.95 -20.50 -13.41
C GLU A 258 -35.39 -20.75 -12.94
N GLN A 259 -36.18 -19.68 -12.85
CA GLN A 259 -37.64 -19.72 -12.84
C GLN A 259 -38.12 -19.01 -14.11
#